data_AF-A0AAN6JNP7-F1
#
_entry.id   AF-A0AAN6JNP7-F1
#
_cell.length_a   1.000
_cell.length_b   1.000
_cell.length_c   1.000
_cell.angle_alpha   90.00
_cell.angle_beta   90.00
_cell.angle_gamma   90.00
#
_symmetry.space_group_name_H-M   'P 1'
#
loop_
_entity.id
_entity.type
_entity.pdbx_description
1 polymer ?
#
loop_
_entity_poly.entity_id
_entity_poly.type
_entity_poly.pdbx_seq_one_letter_code
_entity_poly.pdbx_strand_id
1 'polypeptide(L)'
;MAELNSLDNFVARHTISHLSNGEQQSEPTALADTAALMSEVIEYLQELPNVAQRDDCIEQVNLRLANTWPPDWSAYLLRLRRHWNLFGDEGVVAQARNRLLPQGQRFFDQHRAGVVRINSINEFERLFAKFSHGALRGLSFANIVVAGGSVLSCLTEGELNNTAFSTSDIDIFIYALDPQGATEKLIDIEATLRMNIASFDECYTVERSISTVSFIPLQKEYRKIQVILRLYATPGEVLANFDLDQVAVAFDGVDVLIEPRAARAILTGFTYATHKSFSNTTACRILKYAERGYGMIFRTGVGDASGTPTRLLAEDMHTWATSAYDKVAALVASQRCDLLSQSMEHHIINMQRVATQARDCLTGPWLEHYRRFTVLSALYAHACENAWLLQQLGVHVMNKVFFPYGPPERLFYDENDNLHAEVGTTASLWEETIAMIVGGQNSPEEDDLPPEVWKRCGDSVEDVLRKPLHFFLFLPKGIQAKVRSSCPSLAEHIELHVRGELFVDMDGVAFDLCSWSQTSIGMWQPATKTDSNAHDLLRFSAIMTNWTMHRVEYGARWQQLRFGRLMARYLVGHGNAQTSAEDDERLCAWITG
;
A
#
# COMPACT_ATOMS: atom_id res chain seq x y z
N MET A 1 7.24 -15.37 -22.02
CA MET A 1 8.61 -15.91 -22.22
C MET A 1 9.70 -14.90 -21.88
N ALA A 2 9.79 -13.72 -22.51
CA ALA A 2 10.78 -12.69 -22.11
C ALA A 2 10.58 -12.15 -20.67
N GLU A 3 9.32 -12.01 -20.23
CA GLU A 3 8.97 -11.64 -18.83
C GLU A 3 9.13 -12.81 -17.83
N LEU A 4 9.08 -14.06 -18.28
CA LEU A 4 9.40 -15.22 -17.43
C LEU A 4 10.91 -15.38 -17.27
N ASN A 5 11.68 -15.08 -18.32
CA ASN A 5 13.13 -14.84 -18.19
C ASN A 5 13.42 -13.63 -17.31
N SER A 6 12.51 -12.64 -17.21
CA SER A 6 12.64 -11.55 -16.25
C SER A 6 12.40 -12.00 -14.82
N LEU A 7 11.64 -13.09 -14.57
CA LEU A 7 11.47 -13.69 -13.26
C LEU A 7 12.72 -14.46 -12.82
N ASP A 8 13.36 -15.19 -13.73
CA ASP A 8 14.68 -15.79 -13.51
C ASP A 8 15.76 -14.72 -13.31
N ASN A 9 15.71 -13.63 -14.08
CA ASN A 9 16.56 -12.46 -13.89
C ASN A 9 16.20 -11.67 -12.63
N PHE A 10 14.95 -11.68 -12.15
CA PHE A 10 14.52 -11.01 -10.93
C PHE A 10 15.10 -11.74 -9.73
N VAL A 11 14.94 -13.07 -9.68
CA VAL A 11 15.60 -13.92 -8.69
C VAL A 11 17.12 -13.76 -8.81
N ALA A 12 17.72 -13.73 -10.01
CA ALA A 12 19.18 -13.53 -10.14
C ALA A 12 19.66 -12.13 -9.72
N ARG A 13 18.97 -11.05 -10.12
CA ARG A 13 19.30 -9.65 -9.80
C ARG A 13 19.10 -9.31 -8.33
N HIS A 14 18.13 -9.96 -7.67
CA HIS A 14 17.83 -9.72 -6.25
C HIS A 14 18.43 -10.75 -5.30
N THR A 15 18.96 -11.87 -5.80
CA THR A 15 19.69 -12.88 -4.99
C THR A 15 21.21 -12.70 -5.09
N ILE A 16 21.74 -12.05 -6.13
CA ILE A 16 23.20 -11.97 -6.37
C ILE A 16 23.61 -10.61 -6.95
N SER A 17 23.76 -9.58 -6.10
CA SER A 17 24.61 -8.40 -6.41
C SER A 17 25.16 -7.63 -5.20
N HIS A 18 24.81 -7.96 -3.96
CA HIS A 18 25.30 -7.21 -2.78
C HIS A 18 25.83 -8.09 -1.65
N LEU A 19 26.82 -8.94 -1.97
CA LEU A 19 27.71 -9.56 -0.99
C LEU A 19 29.19 -9.21 -1.20
N SER A 20 29.50 -8.14 -1.93
CA SER A 20 30.86 -7.62 -2.03
C SER A 20 30.84 -6.10 -2.05
N ASN A 21 30.88 -5.53 -0.84
CA ASN A 21 31.62 -4.32 -0.45
C ASN A 21 30.99 -3.75 0.82
N GLY A 22 31.05 -4.53 1.90
CA GLY A 22 31.11 -3.97 3.24
C GLY A 22 32.53 -3.48 3.49
N GLU A 23 32.97 -2.46 2.75
CA GLU A 23 34.05 -1.62 3.25
C GLU A 23 33.43 -0.78 4.37
N GLN A 24 33.86 -1.05 5.61
CA GLN A 24 33.69 -0.14 6.72
C GLN A 24 34.33 1.20 6.34
N GLN A 25 33.57 2.09 5.70
CA GLN A 25 33.93 3.49 5.64
C GLN A 25 33.87 4.04 7.06
N SER A 26 34.98 4.65 7.47
CA SER A 26 35.21 5.26 8.77
C SER A 26 34.04 6.14 9.24
N GLU A 27 33.59 5.94 10.48
CA GLU A 27 32.45 6.62 11.14
C GLU A 27 32.40 8.18 11.08
N PRO A 28 33.51 8.95 11.03
CA PRO A 28 33.42 10.41 11.06
C PRO A 28 32.86 11.05 9.78
N THR A 29 33.03 10.42 8.62
CA THR A 29 32.61 10.96 7.31
C THR A 29 31.10 10.79 7.06
N ALA A 30 30.51 9.67 7.50
CA ALA A 30 29.09 9.37 7.26
C ALA A 30 28.14 10.31 8.02
N LEU A 31 28.45 10.66 9.27
CA LEU A 31 27.64 11.58 10.08
C LEU A 31 27.65 13.02 9.54
N ALA A 32 28.80 13.48 9.02
CA ALA A 32 28.90 14.79 8.40
C ALA A 32 28.05 14.87 7.12
N ASP A 33 28.05 13.81 6.33
CA ASP A 33 27.22 13.70 5.13
C ASP A 33 25.72 13.65 5.46
N THR A 34 25.31 12.93 6.50
CA THR A 34 23.92 12.93 6.99
C THR A 34 23.48 14.32 7.43
N ALA A 35 24.31 15.01 8.22
CA ALA A 35 23.99 16.35 8.72
C ALA A 35 23.89 17.40 7.60
N ALA A 36 24.77 17.32 6.61
CA ALA A 36 24.72 18.19 5.44
C ALA A 36 23.43 17.96 4.63
N LEU A 37 23.10 16.70 4.34
CA LEU A 37 21.88 16.34 3.61
C LEU A 37 20.62 16.80 4.34
N MET A 38 20.54 16.59 5.65
CA MET A 38 19.38 17.02 6.43
C MET A 38 19.29 18.54 6.60
N SER A 39 20.41 19.25 6.56
CA SER A 39 20.41 20.72 6.52
C SER A 39 19.81 21.22 5.20
N GLU A 40 20.18 20.62 4.07
CA GLU A 40 19.59 20.90 2.76
C GLU A 40 18.09 20.60 2.73
N VAL A 41 17.65 19.48 3.32
CA VAL A 41 16.21 19.15 3.46
C VAL A 41 15.46 20.20 4.27
N ILE A 42 16.02 20.65 5.39
CA ILE A 42 15.39 21.66 6.25
C ILE A 42 15.26 22.99 5.53
N GLU A 43 16.32 23.44 4.85
CA GLU A 43 16.32 24.65 4.02
C GLU A 43 15.25 24.55 2.91
N TYR A 44 15.23 23.42 2.19
CA TYR A 44 14.22 23.13 1.17
C TYR A 44 12.78 23.25 1.72
N LEU A 45 12.50 22.62 2.86
CA LEU A 45 11.16 22.65 3.47
C LEU A 45 10.76 24.06 3.96
N GLN A 46 11.72 24.90 4.33
CA GLN A 46 11.50 26.30 4.72
C GLN A 46 11.22 27.21 3.51
N GLU A 47 11.81 26.89 2.35
CA GLU A 47 11.77 27.72 1.14
C GLU A 47 10.71 27.32 0.09
N LEU A 48 9.99 26.21 0.28
CA LEU A 48 8.84 25.84 -0.55
C LEU A 48 7.93 27.08 -0.75
N PRO A 49 7.57 27.49 -1.99
CA PRO A 49 7.69 26.84 -3.30
C PRO A 49 8.79 27.41 -4.23
N ASN A 50 9.74 28.20 -3.71
CA ASN A 50 10.63 29.04 -4.53
C ASN A 50 11.84 28.30 -5.13
N VAL A 51 12.07 27.06 -4.76
CA VAL A 51 13.27 26.31 -5.15
C VAL A 51 12.93 25.36 -6.30
N ALA A 52 13.27 25.76 -7.53
CA ALA A 52 13.28 24.87 -8.69
C ALA A 52 14.37 23.78 -8.59
N GLN A 53 15.21 23.82 -7.54
CA GLN A 53 16.28 22.87 -7.25
C GLN A 53 15.87 21.82 -6.20
N ARG A 54 15.91 20.56 -6.66
CA ARG A 54 16.28 19.32 -5.97
C ARG A 54 15.46 18.83 -4.78
N ASP A 55 14.26 18.37 -5.13
CA ASP A 55 13.60 17.27 -4.43
C ASP A 55 14.48 16.01 -4.27
N ASP A 56 15.58 15.93 -5.04
CA ASP A 56 16.63 14.92 -4.96
C ASP A 56 17.13 14.71 -3.53
N CYS A 57 17.19 15.75 -2.68
CA CYS A 57 17.61 15.57 -1.28
C CYS A 57 16.59 14.74 -0.49
N ILE A 58 15.28 15.01 -0.64
CA ILE A 58 14.20 14.25 -0.02
C ILE A 58 14.18 12.81 -0.54
N GLU A 59 14.33 12.63 -1.85
CA GLU A 59 14.37 11.30 -2.45
C GLU A 59 15.60 10.50 -2.01
N GLN A 60 16.78 11.13 -1.94
CA GLN A 60 17.99 10.49 -1.42
C GLN A 60 17.82 10.02 0.03
N VAL A 61 17.14 10.82 0.88
CA VAL A 61 16.79 10.37 2.23
C VAL A 61 15.91 9.12 2.18
N ASN A 62 14.85 9.15 1.38
CA ASN A 62 13.93 8.02 1.25
C ASN A 62 14.66 6.74 0.81
N LEU A 63 15.48 6.83 -0.24
CA LEU A 63 16.21 5.71 -0.81
C LEU A 63 17.27 5.16 0.16
N ARG A 64 17.97 6.02 0.90
CA ARG A 64 18.90 5.58 1.96
C ARG A 64 18.16 4.79 3.04
N LEU A 65 17.07 5.34 3.57
CA LEU A 65 16.26 4.68 4.59
C LEU A 65 15.66 3.36 4.11
N ALA A 66 15.25 3.28 2.83
CA ALA A 66 14.68 2.08 2.24
C ALA A 66 15.71 0.98 1.94
N ASN A 67 16.92 1.33 1.50
CA ASN A 67 17.86 0.39 0.89
C ASN A 67 19.08 0.02 1.75
N THR A 68 19.54 0.91 2.65
CA THR A 68 20.80 0.74 3.39
C THR A 68 20.65 0.58 4.90
N TRP A 69 19.49 0.94 5.47
CA TRP A 69 19.18 0.82 6.90
C TRP A 69 20.30 1.37 7.82
N PRO A 70 20.67 2.64 7.63
CA PRO A 70 21.87 3.18 8.28
C PRO A 70 21.73 3.14 9.82
N PRO A 71 22.80 2.85 10.58
CA PRO A 71 22.74 2.83 12.04
C PRO A 71 22.26 4.15 12.65
N ASP A 72 22.56 5.28 11.99
CA ASP A 72 22.10 6.62 12.34
C ASP A 72 20.76 7.01 11.69
N TRP A 73 19.91 6.05 11.30
CA TRP A 73 18.60 6.27 10.65
C TRP A 73 17.77 7.40 11.29
N SER A 74 17.85 7.57 12.60
CA SER A 74 17.08 8.59 13.32
C SER A 74 17.48 10.03 12.97
N ALA A 75 18.70 10.24 12.47
CA ALA A 75 19.17 11.54 11.99
C ALA A 75 18.53 11.94 10.66
N TYR A 76 18.09 10.98 9.85
CA TYR A 76 17.41 11.19 8.57
C TYR A 76 15.92 11.53 8.71
N LEU A 77 15.38 11.51 9.93
CA LEU A 77 13.96 11.78 10.18
C LEU A 77 13.78 13.09 10.92
N LEU A 78 12.71 13.80 10.58
CA LEU A 78 12.26 14.94 11.35
C LEU A 78 11.53 14.44 12.60
N ARG A 79 11.84 15.05 13.73
CA ARG A 79 11.13 14.87 14.99
C ARG A 79 10.24 16.07 15.28
N LEU A 80 8.94 15.85 15.55
CA LEU A 80 7.97 16.92 15.72
C LEU A 80 8.36 17.89 16.85
N ARG A 81 8.80 17.40 18.02
CA ARG A 81 9.26 18.29 19.12
C ARG A 81 10.45 19.15 18.70
N ARG A 82 11.46 18.51 18.10
CA ARG A 82 12.74 19.16 17.76
C ARG A 82 12.60 20.16 16.60
N HIS A 83 11.74 19.85 15.63
CA HIS A 83 11.57 20.63 14.41
C HIS A 83 10.23 21.34 14.38
N TRP A 84 9.65 21.65 15.55
CA TRP A 84 8.36 22.31 15.65
C TRP A 84 8.31 23.63 14.88
N ASN A 85 9.42 24.36 14.81
CA ASN A 85 9.56 25.59 14.01
C ASN A 85 9.30 25.41 12.50
N LEU A 86 9.39 24.18 11.96
CA LEU A 86 8.97 23.89 10.59
C LEU A 86 7.46 23.80 10.43
N PHE A 87 6.71 23.66 11.52
CA PHE A 87 5.29 23.34 11.51
C PHE A 87 4.41 24.34 12.26
N GLY A 88 4.94 25.01 13.29
CA GLY A 88 4.22 25.97 14.10
C GLY A 88 5.12 26.83 14.98
N ASP A 89 4.48 27.71 15.74
CA ASP A 89 5.16 28.68 16.60
C ASP A 89 5.25 28.18 18.05
N GLU A 90 6.30 28.62 18.77
CA GLU A 90 6.52 28.22 20.16
C GLU A 90 5.31 28.57 21.05
N GLY A 91 4.90 27.64 21.90
CA GLY A 91 3.73 27.80 22.80
C GLY A 91 2.37 27.61 22.12
N VAL A 92 2.31 27.44 20.80
CA VAL A 92 1.07 27.17 20.07
C VAL A 92 0.77 25.67 20.09
N VAL A 93 -0.39 25.30 20.63
CA VAL A 93 -0.80 23.88 20.74
C VAL A 93 -1.15 23.24 19.40
N ALA A 94 -1.56 24.05 18.41
CA ALA A 94 -1.78 23.66 17.03
C ALA A 94 -1.75 24.85 16.07
N GLN A 95 -1.04 24.70 14.96
CA GLN A 95 -0.86 25.74 13.95
C GLN A 95 -1.74 25.47 12.74
N ALA A 96 -2.45 26.49 12.25
CA ALA A 96 -3.03 26.47 10.91
C ALA A 96 -2.03 27.09 9.92
N ARG A 97 -1.75 26.42 8.80
CA ARG A 97 -0.87 26.89 7.74
C ARG A 97 -1.55 26.80 6.39
N ASN A 98 -1.43 27.86 5.58
CA ASN A 98 -1.80 27.78 4.18
C ASN A 98 -0.89 26.76 3.49
N ARG A 99 -1.50 25.83 2.77
CA ARG A 99 -0.75 24.86 1.98
C ARG A 99 -0.23 25.49 0.71
N LEU A 100 1.04 25.28 0.47
CA LEU A 100 1.76 25.84 -0.67
C LEU A 100 1.37 25.14 -1.97
N LEU A 101 1.52 25.84 -3.10
CA LEU A 101 1.21 25.33 -4.42
C LEU A 101 2.51 25.13 -5.22
N PRO A 102 3.07 23.90 -5.24
CA PRO A 102 4.24 23.60 -6.06
C PRO A 102 3.91 23.61 -7.55
N GLN A 103 4.95 23.83 -8.38
CA GLN A 103 4.84 23.74 -9.84
C GLN A 103 4.80 22.27 -10.30
N GLY A 104 3.98 21.97 -11.29
CA GLY A 104 3.83 20.63 -11.85
C GLY A 104 2.42 20.35 -12.38
N GLN A 105 2.26 19.19 -13.01
CA GLN A 105 0.95 18.68 -13.43
C GLN A 105 0.27 18.05 -12.21
N ARG A 106 -0.80 18.69 -11.75
CA ARG A 106 -1.53 18.30 -10.53
C ARG A 106 -2.76 17.45 -10.88
N PHE A 107 -3.07 16.50 -10.00
CA PHE A 107 -4.22 15.62 -10.06
C PHE A 107 -4.92 15.56 -8.71
N PHE A 108 -6.23 15.39 -8.72
CA PHE A 108 -7.09 15.37 -7.53
C PHE A 108 -7.03 16.63 -6.64
N ASP A 109 -6.51 17.75 -7.16
CA ASP A 109 -6.35 19.02 -6.45
C ASP A 109 -7.69 19.68 -6.08
N GLN A 110 -8.80 19.24 -6.69
CA GLN A 110 -10.15 19.77 -6.44
C GLN A 110 -10.58 19.64 -4.97
N HIS A 111 -10.13 18.57 -4.29
CA HIS A 111 -10.40 18.34 -2.87
C HIS A 111 -9.22 18.72 -1.97
N ARG A 112 -8.10 19.20 -2.53
CA ARG A 112 -6.93 19.56 -1.73
C ARG A 112 -7.31 20.67 -0.76
N ALA A 113 -7.09 20.42 0.54
CA ALA A 113 -7.31 21.44 1.54
C ALA A 113 -6.35 22.62 1.29
N GLY A 114 -6.87 23.85 1.25
CA GLY A 114 -6.04 25.06 1.12
C GLY A 114 -5.26 25.39 2.40
N VAL A 115 -5.69 24.83 3.53
CA VAL A 115 -5.08 25.01 4.85
C VAL A 115 -4.89 23.65 5.50
N VAL A 116 -3.78 23.47 6.22
CA VAL A 116 -3.52 22.31 7.07
C VAL A 116 -3.41 22.78 8.51
N ARG A 117 -4.04 22.06 9.43
CA ARG A 117 -3.75 22.18 10.85
C ARG A 117 -2.63 21.20 11.18
N ILE A 118 -1.69 21.59 12.03
CA ILE A 118 -0.63 20.70 12.54
C ILE A 118 -0.61 20.85 14.05
N ASN A 119 -0.74 19.74 14.77
CA ASN A 119 -0.80 19.70 16.22
C ASN A 119 0.63 19.61 16.80
N SER A 120 0.87 20.32 17.90
CA SER A 120 2.07 20.12 18.73
C SER A 120 2.08 18.71 19.32
N ILE A 121 3.24 18.25 19.83
CA ILE A 121 3.32 16.89 20.39
C ILE A 121 2.32 16.64 21.52
N ASN A 122 2.07 17.64 22.39
CA ASN A 122 1.19 17.47 23.54
C ASN A 122 -0.27 17.31 23.07
N GLU A 123 -0.65 18.08 22.05
CA GLU A 123 -1.98 17.98 21.46
C GLU A 123 -2.13 16.67 20.65
N PHE A 124 -1.08 16.26 19.94
CA PHE A 124 -1.02 14.96 19.27
C PHE A 124 -1.23 13.82 20.27
N GLU A 125 -0.49 13.78 21.38
CA GLU A 125 -0.59 12.72 22.40
C GLU A 125 -2.00 12.67 23.01
N ARG A 126 -2.60 13.84 23.28
CA ARG A 126 -3.99 13.93 23.75
C ARG A 126 -4.98 13.37 22.73
N LEU A 127 -4.82 13.72 21.45
CA LEU A 127 -5.66 13.24 20.36
C LEU A 127 -5.44 11.74 20.13
N PHE A 128 -4.21 11.25 20.17
CA PHE A 128 -3.87 9.83 19.98
C PHE A 128 -4.42 8.96 21.12
N ALA A 129 -4.37 9.44 22.37
CA ALA A 129 -5.01 8.78 23.51
C ALA A 129 -6.54 8.70 23.34
N LYS A 130 -7.17 9.76 22.82
CA LYS A 130 -8.60 9.76 22.48
C LYS A 130 -8.89 8.82 21.30
N PHE A 131 -8.06 8.85 20.26
CA PHE A 131 -8.20 8.07 19.03
C PHE A 131 -8.16 6.56 19.32
N SER A 132 -7.24 6.14 20.18
CA SER A 132 -7.08 4.76 20.63
C SER A 132 -8.04 4.35 21.75
N HIS A 133 -8.91 5.25 22.24
CA HIS A 133 -9.74 5.04 23.42
C HIS A 133 -8.93 4.57 24.66
N GLY A 134 -7.65 4.95 24.73
CA GLY A 134 -6.73 4.53 25.78
C GLY A 134 -6.33 3.06 25.75
N ALA A 135 -6.63 2.32 24.68
CA ALA A 135 -6.32 0.88 24.55
C ALA A 135 -4.82 0.58 24.67
N LEU A 136 -3.95 1.51 24.24
CA LEU A 136 -2.49 1.36 24.24
C LEU A 136 -1.81 1.93 25.50
N ARG A 137 -2.58 2.31 26.54
CA ARG A 137 -2.02 2.94 27.74
C ARG A 137 -1.05 2.00 28.45
N GLY A 138 0.17 2.47 28.70
CA GLY A 138 1.21 1.68 29.37
C GLY A 138 1.93 0.67 28.46
N LEU A 139 1.60 0.59 27.17
CA LEU A 139 2.35 -0.22 26.21
C LEU A 139 3.79 0.30 26.11
N SER A 140 4.77 -0.60 26.24
CA SER A 140 6.15 -0.26 25.93
C SER A 140 6.34 -0.10 24.42
N PHE A 141 6.80 1.06 23.97
CA PHE A 141 7.10 1.31 22.56
C PHE A 141 8.49 0.83 22.14
N ALA A 142 9.22 0.13 23.01
CA ALA A 142 10.47 -0.52 22.62
C ALA A 142 10.21 -1.49 21.46
N ASN A 143 10.98 -1.35 20.38
CA ASN A 143 10.92 -2.18 19.17
C ASN A 143 9.60 -2.10 18.37
N ILE A 144 8.74 -1.13 18.66
CA ILE A 144 7.51 -0.90 17.89
C ILE A 144 7.34 0.57 17.55
N VAL A 145 6.63 0.83 16.45
CA VAL A 145 6.09 2.16 16.14
C VAL A 145 4.66 2.03 15.67
N VAL A 146 3.82 3.01 15.99
CA VAL A 146 2.52 3.17 15.32
C VAL A 146 2.74 4.09 14.12
N ALA A 147 2.26 3.74 12.93
CA ALA A 147 2.53 4.56 11.73
C ALA A 147 1.32 4.67 10.80
N GLY A 148 1.40 5.59 9.83
CA GLY A 148 0.40 5.70 8.77
C GLY A 148 -0.76 6.64 9.08
N GLY A 149 -1.96 6.25 8.68
CA GLY A 149 -3.14 7.12 8.64
C GLY A 149 -3.64 7.60 10.01
N SER A 150 -3.51 6.77 11.06
CA SER A 150 -3.88 7.12 12.43
C SER A 150 -2.98 8.22 13.01
N VAL A 151 -1.67 8.10 12.80
CA VAL A 151 -0.69 9.13 13.20
C VAL A 151 -0.93 10.41 12.41
N LEU A 152 -1.12 10.32 11.09
CA LEU A 152 -1.43 11.49 10.26
C LEU A 152 -2.69 12.23 10.72
N SER A 153 -3.77 11.50 11.03
CA SER A 153 -5.02 12.08 11.55
C SER A 153 -4.78 12.84 12.86
N CYS A 154 -4.13 12.21 13.84
CA CYS A 154 -3.83 12.85 15.11
C CYS A 154 -2.87 14.04 14.96
N LEU A 155 -1.99 14.02 13.96
CA LEU A 155 -1.06 15.11 13.66
C LEU A 155 -1.76 16.31 13.00
N THR A 156 -2.80 16.08 12.18
CA THR A 156 -3.33 17.11 11.29
C THR A 156 -4.79 17.53 11.53
N GLU A 157 -5.54 16.84 12.40
CA GLU A 157 -6.95 17.13 12.66
C GLU A 157 -7.20 17.80 14.03
N GLY A 158 -8.26 18.60 14.15
CA GLY A 158 -8.57 19.36 15.37
C GLY A 158 -9.42 18.60 16.38
N GLU A 159 -10.56 18.08 15.96
CA GLU A 159 -11.35 17.12 16.73
C GLU A 159 -11.57 15.87 15.89
N LEU A 160 -11.46 14.70 16.51
CA LEU A 160 -11.70 13.37 15.88
C LEU A 160 -13.16 13.15 15.42
N ASN A 161 -13.95 14.22 15.33
CA ASN A 161 -15.32 14.24 14.81
C ASN A 161 -15.35 14.37 13.28
N ASN A 162 -14.19 14.54 12.63
CA ASN A 162 -14.09 14.51 11.18
C ASN A 162 -14.27 13.06 10.68
N THR A 163 -15.27 12.84 9.82
CA THR A 163 -15.62 11.49 9.34
C THR A 163 -14.52 10.86 8.47
N ALA A 164 -13.67 11.68 7.84
CA ALA A 164 -12.68 11.23 6.84
C ALA A 164 -11.62 10.25 7.38
N PHE A 165 -11.27 10.36 8.66
CA PHE A 165 -10.32 9.45 9.34
C PHE A 165 -10.98 8.61 10.43
N SER A 166 -12.30 8.72 10.57
CA SER A 166 -13.10 7.92 11.50
C SER A 166 -13.18 6.43 11.15
N THR A 167 -12.45 5.99 10.13
CA THR A 167 -12.26 4.56 9.77
C THR A 167 -10.80 4.16 9.78
N SER A 168 -9.86 5.05 10.14
CA SER A 168 -8.44 4.72 10.13
C SER A 168 -8.10 3.73 11.25
N ASP A 169 -7.34 2.71 10.89
CA ASP A 169 -6.86 1.69 11.80
C ASP A 169 -5.57 2.13 12.50
N ILE A 170 -5.23 1.46 13.60
CA ILE A 170 -3.97 1.63 14.31
C ILE A 170 -3.01 0.55 13.85
N ASP A 171 -2.09 0.92 12.95
CA ASP A 171 -1.06 0.02 12.42
C ASP A 171 0.20 0.07 13.27
N ILE A 172 0.55 -1.05 13.89
CA ILE A 172 1.75 -1.27 14.71
C ILE A 172 2.77 -2.04 13.87
N PHE A 173 3.97 -1.48 13.74
CA PHE A 173 5.10 -2.06 13.03
C PHE A 173 6.17 -2.48 14.04
N ILE A 174 6.71 -3.69 13.86
CA ILE A 174 7.78 -4.23 14.70
C ILE A 174 9.12 -4.05 13.99
N TYR A 175 10.14 -3.62 14.74
CA TYR A 175 11.48 -3.43 14.21
C TYR A 175 12.58 -3.96 15.14
N ALA A 176 13.73 -4.32 14.57
CA ALA A 176 14.91 -4.81 15.27
C ALA A 176 14.65 -5.99 16.23
N LEU A 177 13.70 -6.85 15.87
CA LEU A 177 13.42 -8.12 16.54
C LEU A 177 13.49 -9.26 15.54
N ASP A 178 13.82 -10.45 16.04
CA ASP A 178 13.67 -11.69 15.30
C ASP A 178 12.23 -12.23 15.43
N PRO A 179 11.85 -13.29 14.70
CA PRO A 179 10.52 -13.87 14.78
C PRO A 179 10.07 -14.30 16.19
N GLN A 180 10.99 -14.72 17.06
CA GLN A 180 10.64 -15.11 18.42
C GLN A 180 10.29 -13.86 19.25
N GLY A 181 11.19 -12.88 19.28
CA GLY A 181 10.96 -11.62 19.99
C GLY A 181 9.75 -10.86 19.47
N ALA A 182 9.47 -10.92 18.16
CA ALA A 182 8.27 -10.34 17.57
C ALA A 182 6.98 -11.04 18.04
N THR A 183 7.01 -12.37 18.20
CA THR A 183 5.90 -13.14 18.76
C THR A 183 5.65 -12.77 20.23
N GLU A 184 6.72 -12.69 21.03
CA GLU A 184 6.64 -12.23 22.43
C GLU A 184 6.07 -10.80 22.51
N LYS A 185 6.48 -9.92 21.58
CA LYS A 185 5.98 -8.55 21.52
C LYS A 185 4.50 -8.47 21.13
N LEU A 186 4.04 -9.34 20.23
CA LEU A 186 2.62 -9.44 19.88
C LEU A 186 1.76 -9.87 21.08
N ILE A 187 2.26 -10.80 21.90
CA ILE A 187 1.58 -11.23 23.14
C ILE A 187 1.56 -10.09 24.18
N ASP A 188 2.64 -9.33 24.33
CA ASP A 188 2.71 -8.12 25.17
C ASP A 188 1.70 -7.04 24.75
N ILE A 189 1.52 -6.85 23.43
CA ILE A 189 0.49 -5.96 22.88
C ILE A 189 -0.90 -6.43 23.31
N GLU A 190 -1.25 -7.70 23.08
CA GLU A 190 -2.55 -8.24 23.50
C GLU A 190 -2.79 -8.08 25.01
N ALA A 191 -1.79 -8.42 25.84
CA ALA A 191 -1.88 -8.29 27.29
C ALA A 191 -2.19 -6.85 27.71
N THR A 192 -1.57 -5.87 27.05
CA THR A 192 -1.85 -4.44 27.28
C THR A 192 -3.27 -4.06 26.87
N LEU A 193 -3.75 -4.54 25.73
CA LEU A 193 -5.12 -4.29 25.28
C LEU A 193 -6.14 -4.85 26.29
N ARG A 194 -5.95 -6.09 26.73
CA ARG A 194 -6.82 -6.76 27.73
C ARG A 194 -6.83 -6.05 29.07
N MET A 195 -5.70 -5.45 29.48
CA MET A 195 -5.62 -4.67 30.72
C MET A 195 -6.40 -3.35 30.64
N ASN A 196 -6.48 -2.74 29.45
CA ASN A 196 -7.07 -1.41 29.27
C ASN A 196 -8.53 -1.43 28.81
N ILE A 197 -8.98 -2.52 28.17
CA ILE A 197 -10.33 -2.66 27.63
C ILE A 197 -11.13 -3.60 28.54
N ALA A 198 -12.15 -3.06 29.21
CA ALA A 198 -13.06 -3.85 30.02
C ALA A 198 -13.85 -4.83 29.13
N SER A 199 -13.99 -6.08 29.59
CA SER A 199 -14.64 -7.15 28.82
C SER A 199 -14.05 -7.29 27.41
N PHE A 200 -12.72 -7.33 27.30
CA PHE A 200 -12.02 -7.40 26.01
C PHE A 200 -12.62 -8.44 25.04
N ASP A 201 -12.95 -9.64 25.52
CA ASP A 201 -13.50 -10.73 24.70
C ASP A 201 -14.90 -10.44 24.14
N GLU A 202 -15.63 -9.46 24.71
CA GLU A 202 -16.92 -8.95 24.18
C GLU A 202 -16.73 -7.74 23.25
N CYS A 203 -15.54 -7.14 23.25
CA CYS A 203 -15.21 -5.93 22.50
C CYS A 203 -14.37 -6.22 21.26
N TYR A 204 -13.58 -7.29 21.25
CA TYR A 204 -12.63 -7.61 20.20
C TYR A 204 -12.61 -9.09 19.85
N THR A 205 -12.38 -9.39 18.57
CA THR A 205 -11.91 -10.70 18.11
C THR A 205 -10.52 -10.56 17.50
N VAL A 206 -9.69 -11.59 17.61
CA VAL A 206 -8.35 -11.63 17.02
C VAL A 206 -8.42 -12.36 15.69
N GLU A 207 -7.98 -11.71 14.61
CA GLU A 207 -7.87 -12.28 13.27
C GLU A 207 -6.40 -12.35 12.85
N ARG A 208 -5.93 -13.53 12.45
CA ARG A 208 -4.64 -13.71 11.77
C ARG A 208 -4.85 -13.90 10.27
N SER A 209 -4.14 -13.10 9.49
CA SER A 209 -4.06 -13.17 8.03
C SER A 209 -2.63 -13.48 7.57
N ILE A 210 -2.39 -13.44 6.26
CA ILE A 210 -1.07 -13.62 5.65
C ILE A 210 -0.07 -12.49 6.00
N SER A 211 -0.56 -11.32 6.40
CA SER A 211 0.31 -10.15 6.61
C SER A 211 0.05 -9.38 7.89
N THR A 212 -1.02 -9.70 8.61
CA THR A 212 -1.39 -9.01 9.84
C THR A 212 -1.93 -9.96 10.90
N VAL A 213 -1.72 -9.61 12.16
CA VAL A 213 -2.58 -10.03 13.27
C VAL A 213 -3.37 -8.80 13.70
N SER A 214 -4.69 -8.88 13.60
CA SER A 214 -5.61 -7.77 13.78
C SER A 214 -6.54 -8.02 14.97
N PHE A 215 -6.62 -7.06 15.87
CA PHE A 215 -7.67 -6.96 16.87
C PHE A 215 -8.84 -6.20 16.23
N ILE A 216 -9.89 -6.92 15.87
CA ILE A 216 -11.06 -6.39 15.18
C ILE A 216 -12.14 -6.02 16.20
N PRO A 217 -12.58 -4.76 16.26
CA PRO A 217 -13.59 -4.34 17.22
C PRO A 217 -14.97 -4.88 16.83
N LEU A 218 -15.69 -5.40 17.81
CA LEU A 218 -17.10 -5.82 17.69
C LEU A 218 -18.07 -4.66 17.96
N GLN A 219 -17.55 -3.56 18.51
CA GLN A 219 -18.32 -2.37 18.91
C GLN A 219 -17.73 -1.12 18.25
N LYS A 220 -18.57 -0.14 17.88
CA LYS A 220 -18.18 0.98 17.00
C LYS A 220 -17.29 2.03 17.66
N GLU A 221 -17.29 2.08 18.98
CA GLU A 221 -16.44 2.97 19.77
C GLU A 221 -14.96 2.56 19.72
N TYR A 222 -14.67 1.28 19.46
CA TYR A 222 -13.32 0.78 19.44
C TYR A 222 -12.74 0.79 18.02
N ARG A 223 -11.41 0.83 17.94
CA ARG A 223 -10.66 0.89 16.68
C ARG A 223 -10.05 -0.47 16.37
N LYS A 224 -9.95 -0.80 15.09
CA LYS A 224 -9.09 -1.90 14.67
C LYS A 224 -7.64 -1.56 14.99
N ILE A 225 -6.94 -2.52 15.59
CA ILE A 225 -5.52 -2.44 15.89
C ILE A 225 -4.85 -3.58 15.14
N GLN A 226 -3.82 -3.29 14.37
CA GLN A 226 -3.17 -4.28 13.50
C GLN A 226 -1.68 -4.31 13.77
N VAL A 227 -1.15 -5.51 13.93
CA VAL A 227 0.29 -5.76 13.99
C VAL A 227 0.72 -6.30 12.64
N ILE A 228 1.61 -5.57 11.97
CA ILE A 228 2.13 -5.93 10.64
C ILE A 228 3.17 -7.05 10.80
N LEU A 229 3.01 -8.13 10.05
CA LEU A 229 3.86 -9.34 10.14
C LEU A 229 5.18 -9.23 9.37
N ARG A 230 5.52 -8.03 8.87
CA ARG A 230 6.84 -7.75 8.30
C ARG A 230 7.77 -7.23 9.38
N LEU A 231 8.93 -7.86 9.52
CA LEU A 231 10.01 -7.40 10.40
C LEU A 231 10.85 -6.36 9.67
N TYR A 232 11.05 -5.23 10.32
CA TYR A 232 11.87 -4.13 9.82
C TYR A 232 13.17 -4.01 10.60
N ALA A 233 14.23 -3.52 9.97
CA ALA A 233 15.48 -3.22 10.66
C ALA A 233 15.35 -1.95 11.53
N THR A 234 14.66 -0.92 11.03
CA THR A 234 14.56 0.39 11.69
C THR A 234 13.19 1.06 11.44
N PRO A 235 12.76 2.01 12.30
CA PRO A 235 11.59 2.85 12.00
C PRO A 235 11.74 3.67 10.70
N GLY A 236 12.96 4.06 10.34
CA GLY A 236 13.23 4.72 9.07
C GLY A 236 12.87 3.84 7.87
N GLU A 237 13.16 2.54 7.93
CA GLU A 237 12.75 1.58 6.89
C GLU A 237 11.21 1.48 6.80
N VAL A 238 10.50 1.46 7.95
CA VAL A 238 9.03 1.45 7.99
C VAL A 238 8.49 2.66 7.21
N LEU A 239 8.96 3.86 7.56
CA LEU A 239 8.50 5.11 6.94
C LEU A 239 8.86 5.20 5.46
N ALA A 240 10.06 4.78 5.09
CA ALA A 240 10.52 4.83 3.71
C ALA A 240 9.69 3.90 2.81
N ASN A 241 9.13 2.81 3.35
CA ASN A 241 8.35 1.83 2.60
C ASN A 241 6.88 2.21 2.33
N PHE A 242 6.34 3.26 2.94
CA PHE A 242 4.98 3.74 2.62
C PHE A 242 4.84 4.18 1.15
N ASP A 243 3.67 3.92 0.57
CA ASP A 243 3.34 4.12 -0.84
C ASP A 243 2.95 5.57 -1.20
N LEU A 244 2.35 6.30 -0.26
CA LEU A 244 2.00 7.71 -0.38
C LEU A 244 2.82 8.54 0.61
N ASP A 245 3.06 9.81 0.29
CA ASP A 245 4.01 10.63 1.06
C ASP A 245 3.47 11.05 2.42
N GLN A 246 2.25 11.59 2.49
CA GLN A 246 1.67 12.14 3.72
C GLN A 246 1.53 11.12 4.85
N VAL A 247 1.49 9.82 4.52
CA VAL A 247 1.33 8.74 5.52
C VAL A 247 2.66 8.23 6.06
N ALA A 248 3.80 8.71 5.55
CA ALA A 248 5.11 8.34 6.06
C ALA A 248 5.45 9.10 7.37
N VAL A 249 4.58 8.92 8.37
CA VAL A 249 4.68 9.43 9.74
C VAL A 249 4.48 8.29 10.73
N ALA A 250 5.21 8.34 11.85
CA ALA A 250 5.15 7.34 12.90
C ALA A 250 5.23 7.99 14.29
N PHE A 251 4.71 7.29 15.30
CA PHE A 251 4.85 7.63 16.71
C PHE A 251 5.61 6.51 17.43
N ASP A 252 6.70 6.88 18.09
CA ASP A 252 7.61 5.95 18.80
C ASP A 252 7.35 5.87 20.31
N GLY A 253 6.21 6.40 20.77
CA GLY A 253 5.88 6.51 22.19
C GLY A 253 6.42 7.76 22.87
N VAL A 254 7.28 8.55 22.21
CA VAL A 254 7.91 9.75 22.76
C VAL A 254 7.72 10.97 21.85
N ASP A 255 7.86 10.79 20.54
CA ASP A 255 7.77 11.84 19.54
C ASP A 255 7.15 11.33 18.24
N VAL A 256 6.68 12.25 17.40
CA VAL A 256 6.23 11.93 16.05
C VAL A 256 7.44 12.03 15.12
N LEU A 257 7.78 10.90 14.52
CA LEU A 257 8.76 10.76 13.46
C LEU A 257 8.10 11.08 12.12
N ILE A 258 8.69 12.00 11.36
CA ILE A 258 8.16 12.48 10.09
C ILE A 258 9.27 12.31 9.05
N GLU A 259 8.99 11.53 8.01
CA GLU A 259 9.89 11.42 6.87
C GLU A 259 9.84 12.74 6.06
N PRO A 260 10.97 13.27 5.55
CA PRO A 260 10.99 14.53 4.79
C PRO A 260 9.92 14.69 3.70
N ARG A 261 9.62 13.64 2.93
CA ARG A 261 8.56 13.60 1.91
C ARG A 261 7.17 13.76 2.52
N ALA A 262 6.96 13.23 3.72
CA ALA A 262 5.71 13.42 4.46
C ALA A 262 5.56 14.86 4.92
N ALA A 263 6.63 15.48 5.42
CA ALA A 263 6.62 16.91 5.78
C ALA A 263 6.26 17.78 4.56
N ARG A 264 6.91 17.55 3.42
CA ARG A 264 6.57 18.21 2.15
C ARG A 264 5.11 17.98 1.76
N ALA A 265 4.61 16.76 1.84
CA ALA A 265 3.23 16.44 1.49
C ALA A 265 2.19 17.07 2.43
N ILE A 266 2.48 17.17 3.72
CA ILE A 266 1.64 17.87 4.71
C ILE A 266 1.57 19.37 4.40
N LEU A 267 2.71 19.99 4.09
CA LEU A 267 2.84 21.43 3.82
C LEU A 267 2.28 21.85 2.46
N THR A 268 2.32 20.98 1.45
CA THR A 268 1.83 21.28 0.10
C THR A 268 0.43 20.72 -0.16
N GLY A 269 0.07 19.62 0.50
CA GLY A 269 -1.12 18.83 0.20
C GLY A 269 -0.96 17.90 -0.99
N PHE A 270 0.26 17.51 -1.38
CA PHE A 270 0.51 16.61 -2.50
C PHE A 270 1.44 15.44 -2.16
N THR A 271 1.07 14.23 -2.57
CA THR A 271 2.06 13.17 -2.84
C THR A 271 2.76 13.49 -4.15
N TYR A 272 4.09 13.41 -4.16
CA TYR A 272 4.86 13.56 -5.39
C TYR A 272 4.94 12.21 -6.09
N ALA A 273 4.59 12.21 -7.37
CA ALA A 273 4.56 11.00 -8.18
C ALA A 273 5.97 10.40 -8.30
N THR A 274 6.14 9.19 -7.77
CA THR A 274 7.28 8.29 -8.00
C THR A 274 6.80 7.03 -8.71
N HIS A 275 7.68 6.20 -9.26
CA HIS A 275 7.24 4.92 -9.81
C HIS A 275 6.58 4.05 -8.72
N LYS A 276 7.11 4.11 -7.49
CA LYS A 276 6.55 3.46 -6.31
C LYS A 276 5.10 3.86 -6.01
N SER A 277 4.76 5.14 -6.22
CA SER A 277 3.40 5.65 -6.01
C SER A 277 2.36 5.01 -6.93
N PHE A 278 2.73 4.29 -7.98
CA PHE A 278 1.78 3.60 -8.87
C PHE A 278 1.94 2.08 -8.86
N SER A 279 3.16 1.58 -8.62
CA SER A 279 3.44 0.14 -8.54
C SER A 279 3.01 -0.49 -7.21
N ASN A 280 2.97 0.28 -6.13
CA ASN A 280 2.69 -0.23 -4.78
C ASN A 280 1.39 0.32 -4.14
N THR A 281 0.56 1.06 -4.89
CA THR A 281 -0.70 1.62 -4.38
C THR A 281 -1.92 1.15 -5.19
N THR A 282 -3.12 1.55 -4.76
CA THR A 282 -4.36 1.40 -5.54
C THR A 282 -4.97 2.74 -5.89
N ALA A 283 -5.80 2.72 -6.95
CA ALA A 283 -6.70 3.81 -7.27
C ALA A 283 -7.54 4.19 -6.04
N CYS A 284 -8.08 3.20 -5.31
CA CYS A 284 -8.88 3.40 -4.11
C CYS A 284 -8.12 4.18 -3.03
N ARG A 285 -6.86 3.83 -2.79
CA ARG A 285 -6.03 4.48 -1.78
C ARG A 285 -5.67 5.91 -2.19
N ILE A 286 -5.37 6.15 -3.47
CA ILE A 286 -5.20 7.50 -4.00
C ILE A 286 -6.48 8.33 -3.79
N LEU A 287 -7.65 7.79 -4.16
CA LEU A 287 -8.94 8.49 -3.99
C LEU A 287 -9.28 8.74 -2.51
N LYS A 288 -9.00 7.77 -1.62
CA LYS A 288 -9.18 7.92 -0.17
C LYS A 288 -8.38 9.11 0.37
N TYR A 289 -7.13 9.27 -0.06
CA TYR A 289 -6.32 10.40 0.39
C TYR A 289 -6.66 11.71 -0.34
N ALA A 290 -7.17 11.65 -1.57
CA ALA A 290 -7.76 12.80 -2.24
C ALA A 290 -8.96 13.36 -1.47
N GLU A 291 -9.86 12.49 -0.98
CA GLU A 291 -10.98 12.89 -0.11
C GLU A 291 -10.52 13.44 1.24
N ARG A 292 -9.36 12.99 1.74
CA ARG A 292 -8.68 13.51 2.95
C ARG A 292 -7.87 14.79 2.67
N GLY A 293 -8.00 15.34 1.48
CA GLY A 293 -7.41 16.61 1.09
C GLY A 293 -5.99 16.54 0.55
N TYR A 294 -5.51 15.40 0.07
CA TYR A 294 -4.18 15.24 -0.53
C TYR A 294 -4.27 14.89 -2.02
N GLY A 295 -3.76 15.76 -2.88
CA GLY A 295 -3.65 15.51 -4.31
C GLY A 295 -2.39 14.71 -4.69
N MET A 296 -2.20 14.52 -5.99
CA MET A 296 -0.93 14.04 -6.55
C MET A 296 -0.32 15.08 -7.49
N ILE A 297 1.00 15.15 -7.55
CA ILE A 297 1.72 16.05 -8.47
C ILE A 297 2.81 15.31 -9.23
N PHE A 298 2.84 15.52 -10.54
CA PHE A 298 3.95 15.16 -11.40
C PHE A 298 4.80 16.40 -11.62
N ARG A 299 6.10 16.28 -11.33
CA ARG A 299 7.06 17.33 -11.63
C ARG A 299 7.11 17.51 -13.15
N THR A 300 7.06 18.75 -13.63
CA THR A 300 7.20 19.04 -15.07
C THR A 300 8.17 20.20 -15.24
N GLY A 301 9.22 20.03 -16.05
CA GLY A 301 10.06 21.13 -16.51
C GLY A 301 11.00 21.77 -15.48
N VAL A 302 12.07 21.08 -15.11
CA VAL A 302 13.34 21.75 -14.75
C VAL A 302 14.38 21.28 -15.76
N GLY A 303 14.84 22.21 -16.59
CA GLY A 303 15.98 21.95 -17.46
C GLY A 303 17.21 21.69 -16.60
N ASP A 304 17.97 20.68 -17.01
CA ASP A 304 19.27 20.20 -16.51
C ASP A 304 19.32 19.12 -15.37
N ALA A 305 20.04 18.05 -15.74
CA ALA A 305 20.52 16.88 -14.99
C ALA A 305 19.53 15.84 -14.39
N SER A 306 18.33 16.18 -13.92
CA SER A 306 17.55 15.30 -13.01
C SER A 306 16.35 14.53 -13.60
N GLY A 307 16.31 14.22 -14.90
CA GLY A 307 15.30 13.27 -15.43
C GLY A 307 13.82 13.67 -15.31
N THR A 308 13.49 14.91 -14.91
CA THR A 308 12.13 15.47 -14.92
C THR A 308 11.53 15.34 -16.32
N PRO A 309 10.20 15.12 -16.49
CA PRO A 309 9.55 15.16 -17.79
C PRO A 309 10.06 16.33 -18.60
N THR A 310 10.74 16.01 -19.71
CA THR A 310 11.22 17.00 -20.65
C THR A 310 10.05 17.92 -21.01
N ARG A 311 10.33 19.16 -21.39
CA ARG A 311 9.27 20.08 -21.79
C ARG A 311 8.27 19.46 -22.77
N LEU A 312 8.77 18.66 -23.72
CA LEU A 312 7.94 17.90 -24.67
C LEU A 312 7.08 16.84 -23.97
N LEU A 313 7.65 16.04 -23.06
CA LEU A 313 6.87 15.07 -22.28
C LEU A 313 5.81 15.75 -21.40
N ALA A 314 6.11 16.92 -20.82
CA ALA A 314 5.15 17.70 -20.05
C ALA A 314 3.97 18.21 -20.92
N GLU A 315 4.27 18.67 -22.15
CA GLU A 315 3.25 19.07 -23.13
C GLU A 315 2.36 17.87 -23.56
N ASP A 316 2.96 16.70 -23.77
CA ASP A 316 2.24 15.45 -24.06
C ASP A 316 1.36 15.02 -22.89
N MET A 317 1.93 15.03 -21.67
CA MET A 317 1.22 14.71 -20.42
C MET A 317 0.00 15.60 -20.22
N HIS A 318 0.14 16.90 -20.46
CA HIS A 318 -0.96 17.86 -20.41
C HIS A 318 -2.02 17.54 -21.47
N THR A 319 -1.60 17.29 -22.71
CA THR A 319 -2.49 16.95 -23.83
C THR A 319 -3.30 15.68 -23.56
N TRP A 320 -2.66 14.63 -23.02
CA TRP A 320 -3.35 13.38 -22.66
C TRP A 320 -4.33 13.57 -21.50
N ALA A 321 -3.98 14.40 -20.51
CA ALA A 321 -4.88 14.72 -19.40
C ALA A 321 -6.13 15.46 -19.90
N THR A 322 -5.96 16.48 -20.73
CA THR A 322 -7.06 17.25 -21.33
C THR A 322 -7.93 16.35 -22.21
N SER A 323 -7.33 15.50 -23.05
CA SER A 323 -8.07 14.56 -23.89
C SER A 323 -8.89 13.56 -23.06
N ALA A 324 -8.34 13.06 -21.95
CA ALA A 324 -9.07 12.17 -21.04
C ALA A 324 -10.25 12.90 -20.38
N TYR A 325 -10.04 14.14 -19.93
CA TYR A 325 -11.08 14.99 -19.37
C TYR A 325 -12.24 15.21 -20.35
N ASP A 326 -11.93 15.65 -21.58
CA ASP A 326 -12.95 15.90 -22.61
C ASP A 326 -13.75 14.65 -22.97
N LYS A 327 -13.09 13.48 -23.01
CA LYS A 327 -13.77 12.19 -23.25
C LYS A 327 -14.75 11.85 -22.14
N VAL A 328 -14.34 11.98 -20.88
CA VAL A 328 -15.23 11.72 -19.74
C VAL A 328 -16.37 12.74 -19.72
N ALA A 329 -16.09 14.02 -20.00
CA ALA A 329 -17.11 15.06 -20.11
C ALA A 329 -18.17 14.70 -21.17
N ALA A 330 -17.76 14.17 -22.33
CA ALA A 330 -18.66 13.69 -23.37
C ALA A 330 -19.52 12.50 -22.91
N LEU A 331 -18.96 11.55 -22.14
CA LEU A 331 -19.71 10.44 -21.55
C LEU A 331 -20.73 10.93 -20.50
N VAL A 332 -20.34 11.89 -19.65
CA VAL A 332 -21.26 12.51 -18.68
C VAL A 332 -22.41 13.23 -19.42
N ALA A 333 -22.09 13.94 -20.51
CA ALA A 333 -23.09 14.62 -21.32
C ALA A 333 -24.06 13.66 -22.02
N SER A 334 -23.58 12.52 -22.54
CA SER A 334 -24.45 11.53 -23.20
C SER A 334 -25.45 10.89 -22.23
N GLN A 335 -25.03 10.65 -20.97
CA GLN A 335 -25.95 10.17 -19.93
C GLN A 335 -27.06 11.16 -19.60
N ARG A 336 -26.83 12.47 -19.75
CA ARG A 336 -27.87 13.49 -19.58
C ARG A 336 -28.88 13.47 -20.73
N CYS A 337 -28.44 13.18 -21.96
CA CYS A 337 -29.29 13.17 -23.15
C CYS A 337 -30.24 11.96 -23.22
N ASP A 338 -29.80 10.76 -22.78
CA ASP A 338 -30.65 9.55 -22.76
C ASP A 338 -31.92 9.73 -21.89
N LEU A 339 -31.87 10.57 -20.86
CA LEU A 339 -32.96 10.81 -19.90
C LEU A 339 -33.96 11.88 -20.35
N LEU A 340 -33.67 12.66 -21.40
CA LEU A 340 -34.54 13.74 -21.88
C LEU A 340 -35.78 13.27 -22.67
N SER A 341 -36.06 11.97 -22.69
CA SER A 341 -37.31 11.43 -23.27
C SER A 341 -38.47 11.34 -22.26
N GLN A 342 -38.23 11.49 -20.94
CA GLN A 342 -39.29 11.56 -19.93
C GLN A 342 -38.94 12.60 -18.86
N SER A 343 -39.83 13.56 -18.67
CA SER A 343 -39.67 14.75 -17.85
C SER A 343 -39.21 14.47 -16.42
N MET A 344 -38.06 15.03 -16.03
CA MET A 344 -37.87 15.92 -14.88
C MET A 344 -36.48 16.56 -14.97
N GLU A 345 -36.42 17.88 -14.81
CA GLU A 345 -35.18 18.62 -14.66
C GLU A 345 -34.48 18.17 -13.36
N HIS A 346 -33.16 17.98 -13.45
CA HIS A 346 -32.18 17.85 -12.35
C HIS A 346 -31.65 16.43 -11.97
N HIS A 347 -30.37 16.22 -12.30
CA HIS A 347 -29.33 15.58 -11.46
C HIS A 347 -29.07 14.06 -11.42
N ILE A 348 -29.71 13.20 -12.23
CA ILE A 348 -29.40 11.75 -12.16
C ILE A 348 -28.31 11.35 -13.18
N ILE A 349 -27.06 11.69 -12.90
CA ILE A 349 -25.90 11.07 -13.58
C ILE A 349 -25.59 9.77 -12.84
N ASN A 350 -25.64 8.63 -13.53
CA ASN A 350 -25.14 7.37 -12.99
C ASN A 350 -23.63 7.28 -13.24
N MET A 351 -22.82 7.64 -12.24
CA MET A 351 -21.36 7.59 -12.37
C MET A 351 -20.83 6.17 -12.55
N GLN A 352 -21.57 5.15 -12.12
CA GLN A 352 -21.18 3.76 -12.37
C GLN A 352 -21.25 3.44 -13.88
N ARG A 353 -22.30 3.92 -14.58
CA ARG A 353 -22.43 3.75 -16.04
C ARG A 353 -21.36 4.55 -16.79
N VAL A 354 -21.09 5.79 -16.37
CA VAL A 354 -20.00 6.61 -16.94
C VAL A 354 -18.65 5.92 -16.76
N ALA A 355 -18.35 5.46 -15.55
CA ALA A 355 -17.09 4.78 -15.25
C ALA A 355 -16.95 3.46 -16.01
N THR A 356 -18.05 2.70 -16.17
CA THR A 356 -18.07 1.48 -16.99
C THR A 356 -17.78 1.79 -18.46
N GLN A 357 -18.43 2.79 -19.05
CA GLN A 357 -18.19 3.19 -20.44
C GLN A 357 -16.77 3.72 -20.65
N ALA A 358 -16.26 4.53 -19.71
CA ALA A 358 -14.88 4.99 -19.74
C ALA A 358 -13.91 3.81 -19.63
N ARG A 359 -14.24 2.81 -18.82
CA ARG A 359 -13.47 1.58 -18.63
C ARG A 359 -13.48 0.69 -19.87
N ASP A 360 -14.59 0.57 -20.58
CA ASP A 360 -14.70 -0.24 -21.80
C ASP A 360 -13.78 0.27 -22.92
N CYS A 361 -13.46 1.57 -22.90
CA CYS A 361 -12.48 2.17 -23.81
C CYS A 361 -11.01 1.96 -23.39
N LEU A 362 -10.78 1.34 -22.23
CA LEU A 362 -9.45 1.07 -21.68
C LEU A 362 -9.21 -0.45 -21.62
N THR A 363 -8.06 -0.88 -22.12
CA THR A 363 -7.56 -2.24 -21.86
C THR A 363 -6.73 -2.20 -20.57
N GLY A 364 -6.98 -3.02 -19.54
CA GLY A 364 -6.15 -3.15 -18.33
C GLY A 364 -6.37 -2.11 -17.19
N PRO A 365 -5.61 -2.18 -16.07
CA PRO A 365 -5.79 -1.34 -14.87
C PRO A 365 -5.63 0.18 -15.02
N TRP A 366 -6.24 0.96 -14.10
CA TRP A 366 -6.24 2.43 -14.02
C TRP A 366 -4.82 2.96 -13.81
N LEU A 367 -4.03 2.30 -12.96
CA LEU A 367 -2.68 2.73 -12.62
C LEU A 367 -1.60 2.06 -13.48
N GLU A 368 -1.96 1.33 -14.54
CA GLU A 368 -0.94 0.63 -15.37
C GLU A 368 -0.04 1.63 -16.12
N HIS A 369 -0.60 2.74 -16.60
CA HIS A 369 0.13 3.80 -17.30
C HIS A 369 -0.56 5.15 -17.11
N TYR A 370 0.20 6.23 -17.32
CA TYR A 370 -0.29 7.60 -17.15
C TYR A 370 -1.60 7.89 -17.89
N ARG A 371 -1.74 7.45 -19.14
CA ARG A 371 -2.96 7.71 -19.93
C ARG A 371 -4.24 7.13 -19.34
N ARG A 372 -4.15 6.06 -18.54
CA ARG A 372 -5.31 5.45 -17.88
C ARG A 372 -5.59 6.12 -16.55
N PHE A 373 -4.52 6.50 -15.86
CA PHE A 373 -4.59 7.29 -14.65
C PHE A 373 -5.27 8.65 -14.91
N THR A 374 -5.02 9.29 -16.06
CA THR A 374 -5.71 10.54 -16.41
C THR A 374 -7.22 10.36 -16.61
N VAL A 375 -7.68 9.19 -17.09
CA VAL A 375 -9.12 8.87 -17.16
C VAL A 375 -9.72 8.71 -15.77
N LEU A 376 -9.03 8.01 -14.86
CA LEU A 376 -9.45 7.92 -13.45
C LEU A 376 -9.56 9.32 -12.82
N SER A 377 -8.57 10.18 -13.02
CA SER A 377 -8.62 11.54 -12.51
C SER A 377 -9.73 12.37 -13.14
N ALA A 378 -10.03 12.18 -14.42
CA ALA A 378 -11.15 12.86 -15.08
C ALA A 378 -12.50 12.40 -14.52
N LEU A 379 -12.68 11.10 -14.28
CA LEU A 379 -13.86 10.56 -13.61
C LEU A 379 -14.04 11.19 -12.23
N TYR A 380 -12.97 11.28 -11.45
CA TYR A 380 -12.99 11.93 -10.14
C TYR A 380 -13.34 13.41 -10.24
N ALA A 381 -12.75 14.15 -11.17
CA ALA A 381 -13.03 15.58 -11.37
C ALA A 381 -14.49 15.84 -11.74
N HIS A 382 -15.14 14.94 -12.48
CA HIS A 382 -16.58 15.06 -12.78
C HIS A 382 -17.49 14.62 -11.64
N ALA A 383 -16.99 13.82 -10.70
CA ALA A 383 -17.73 13.36 -9.53
C ALA A 383 -17.57 14.30 -8.31
N CYS A 384 -16.44 15.01 -8.20
CA CYS A 384 -16.02 15.72 -6.99
C CYS A 384 -16.98 16.83 -6.55
N GLU A 385 -17.72 17.44 -7.47
CA GLU A 385 -18.70 18.48 -7.17
C GLU A 385 -19.94 17.95 -6.45
N ASN A 386 -20.11 16.63 -6.36
CA ASN A 386 -21.27 16.00 -5.76
C ASN A 386 -20.88 14.75 -4.94
N ALA A 387 -21.02 14.84 -3.62
CA ALA A 387 -20.66 13.77 -2.69
C ALA A 387 -21.33 12.42 -3.00
N TRP A 388 -22.55 12.41 -3.55
CA TRP A 388 -23.22 11.16 -3.95
C TRP A 388 -22.61 10.57 -5.22
N LEU A 389 -22.27 11.40 -6.22
CA LEU A 389 -21.55 10.93 -7.41
C LEU A 389 -20.17 10.41 -7.04
N LEU A 390 -19.49 11.07 -6.11
CA LEU A 390 -18.21 10.63 -5.57
C LEU A 390 -18.34 9.31 -4.83
N GLN A 391 -19.40 9.13 -4.02
CA GLN A 391 -19.71 7.85 -3.40
C GLN A 391 -20.00 6.76 -4.44
N GLN A 392 -20.73 7.06 -5.52
CA GLN A 392 -20.99 6.09 -6.60
C GLN A 392 -19.71 5.69 -7.33
N LEU A 393 -18.88 6.67 -7.68
CA LEU A 393 -17.57 6.45 -8.29
C LEU A 393 -16.69 5.64 -7.34
N GLY A 394 -16.65 6.03 -6.07
CA GLY A 394 -15.98 5.33 -4.99
C GLY A 394 -16.46 3.90 -4.89
N VAL A 395 -17.76 3.61 -4.85
CA VAL A 395 -18.28 2.24 -4.84
C VAL A 395 -17.89 1.45 -6.09
N HIS A 396 -17.82 2.09 -7.26
CA HIS A 396 -17.45 1.41 -8.51
C HIS A 396 -15.94 1.16 -8.66
N VAL A 397 -15.11 2.14 -8.27
CA VAL A 397 -13.64 2.04 -8.25
C VAL A 397 -13.18 1.17 -7.07
N MET A 398 -13.76 1.35 -5.89
CA MET A 398 -13.48 0.60 -4.66
C MET A 398 -14.14 -0.78 -4.60
N ASN A 399 -15.24 -1.01 -5.32
CA ASN A 399 -16.04 -2.23 -5.26
C ASN A 399 -16.49 -2.67 -3.86
N LYS A 400 -17.44 -1.93 -3.26
CA LYS A 400 -18.23 -2.51 -2.15
C LYS A 400 -19.35 -3.44 -2.61
N VAL A 401 -19.72 -3.52 -3.91
CA VAL A 401 -20.88 -4.33 -4.36
C VAL A 401 -20.73 -4.76 -5.85
N PHE A 402 -20.77 -6.07 -6.12
CA PHE A 402 -21.13 -6.80 -7.36
C PHE A 402 -20.66 -6.24 -8.73
N PHE A 403 -19.63 -6.84 -9.36
CA PHE A 403 -19.65 -7.15 -10.82
C PHE A 403 -18.58 -8.22 -11.21
N PRO A 404 -18.92 -9.28 -11.97
CA PRO A 404 -18.08 -10.48 -12.13
C PRO A 404 -16.94 -10.39 -13.17
N TYR A 405 -16.85 -9.34 -14.00
CA TYR A 405 -16.02 -9.39 -15.24
C TYR A 405 -14.95 -8.29 -15.40
N GLY A 406 -14.48 -7.67 -14.31
CA GLY A 406 -13.51 -6.55 -14.36
C GLY A 406 -12.03 -6.91 -14.08
N PRO A 407 -11.02 -6.24 -14.71
CA PRO A 407 -9.57 -6.48 -14.52
C PRO A 407 -9.02 -6.20 -13.09
N PRO A 408 -7.77 -6.60 -12.80
CA PRO A 408 -7.21 -7.00 -11.48
C PRO A 408 -6.66 -5.88 -10.61
N GLU A 409 -7.35 -4.75 -10.46
CA GLU A 409 -6.88 -3.60 -9.67
C GLU A 409 -6.84 -3.78 -8.14
N ARG A 410 -7.12 -4.97 -7.62
CA ARG A 410 -7.36 -5.19 -6.18
C ARG A 410 -6.22 -5.90 -5.44
N LEU A 411 -4.97 -5.68 -5.83
CA LEU A 411 -3.83 -6.36 -5.19
C LEU A 411 -2.99 -5.50 -4.24
N PHE A 412 -3.34 -4.24 -3.99
CA PHE A 412 -2.47 -3.35 -3.21
C PHE A 412 -3.16 -2.75 -1.96
N TYR A 413 -2.56 -3.00 -0.80
CA TYR A 413 -2.65 -2.28 0.48
C TYR A 413 -3.95 -1.50 0.80
N ASP A 414 -5.04 -2.23 0.98
CA ASP A 414 -6.05 -1.90 1.99
C ASP A 414 -6.69 -3.23 2.45
N GLU A 415 -6.02 -3.93 3.37
CA GLU A 415 -6.57 -5.16 3.99
C GLU A 415 -7.86 -4.87 4.77
N ASN A 416 -8.26 -3.60 4.90
CA ASN A 416 -9.30 -3.17 5.84
C ASN A 416 -10.66 -2.84 5.23
N ASP A 417 -10.82 -2.78 3.90
CA ASP A 417 -12.12 -2.32 3.37
C ASP A 417 -12.75 -3.20 2.28
N ASN A 418 -12.02 -4.12 1.65
CA ASN A 418 -12.54 -4.87 0.48
C ASN A 418 -12.44 -6.40 0.55
N LEU A 419 -12.10 -6.95 1.71
CA LEU A 419 -12.20 -8.39 2.03
C LEU A 419 -13.05 -8.63 3.29
N HIS A 420 -13.93 -7.68 3.61
CA HIS A 420 -15.07 -7.89 4.52
C HIS A 420 -16.30 -8.45 3.77
N ALA A 421 -16.17 -8.78 2.48
CA ALA A 421 -17.06 -9.75 1.87
C ALA A 421 -16.72 -11.12 2.49
N GLU A 422 -17.43 -11.42 3.56
CA GLU A 422 -17.63 -12.72 4.18
C GLU A 422 -17.50 -13.87 3.16
N VAL A 423 -16.37 -14.57 3.14
CA VAL A 423 -16.34 -16.01 2.91
C VAL A 423 -15.12 -16.56 3.63
N GLY A 424 -15.34 -17.35 4.68
CA GLY A 424 -14.34 -18.32 5.12
C GLY A 424 -14.20 -19.33 3.98
N THR A 425 -13.11 -19.24 3.21
CA THR A 425 -12.87 -20.17 2.12
C THR A 425 -12.47 -21.52 2.74
N THR A 426 -13.45 -22.41 2.85
CA THR A 426 -13.25 -23.78 3.32
C THR A 426 -12.47 -24.58 2.28
N ALA A 427 -11.80 -25.66 2.71
CA ALA A 427 -11.15 -26.61 1.80
C ALA A 427 -12.10 -27.06 0.67
N SER A 428 -13.36 -27.31 1.01
CA SER A 428 -14.42 -27.69 0.05
C SER A 428 -14.64 -26.67 -1.08
N LEU A 429 -14.68 -25.37 -0.78
CA LEU A 429 -14.89 -24.34 -1.81
C LEU A 429 -13.69 -24.26 -2.76
N TRP A 430 -12.49 -24.46 -2.21
CA TRP A 430 -11.26 -24.52 -2.99
C TRP A 430 -11.22 -25.74 -3.89
N GLU A 431 -11.60 -26.92 -3.38
CA GLU A 431 -11.70 -28.15 -4.16
C GLU A 431 -12.63 -27.97 -5.38
N GLU A 432 -13.85 -27.49 -5.15
CA GLU A 432 -14.84 -27.25 -6.22
C GLU A 432 -14.29 -26.31 -7.28
N THR A 433 -13.68 -25.20 -6.85
CA THR A 433 -13.11 -24.20 -7.76
C THR A 433 -11.91 -24.76 -8.52
N ILE A 434 -11.05 -25.57 -7.89
CA ILE A 434 -9.92 -26.25 -8.56
C ILE A 434 -10.46 -27.23 -9.60
N ALA A 435 -11.48 -28.02 -9.26
CA ALA A 435 -12.12 -28.95 -10.18
C ALA A 435 -12.73 -28.25 -11.41
N MET A 436 -13.27 -27.04 -11.25
CA MET A 436 -13.71 -26.19 -12.37
C MET A 436 -12.56 -25.79 -13.32
N ILE A 437 -11.32 -25.73 -12.83
CA ILE A 437 -10.14 -25.31 -13.60
C ILE A 437 -9.48 -26.48 -14.33
N VAL A 438 -9.19 -27.58 -13.63
CA VAL A 438 -8.41 -28.73 -14.17
C VAL A 438 -9.25 -29.90 -14.65
N GLY A 439 -10.57 -29.84 -14.44
CA GLY A 439 -11.49 -30.96 -14.64
C GLY A 439 -11.39 -31.95 -13.48
N GLY A 440 -12.54 -32.35 -12.91
CA GLY A 440 -12.62 -33.09 -11.64
C GLY A 440 -11.92 -34.45 -11.54
N GLN A 441 -11.30 -34.96 -12.61
CA GLN A 441 -10.43 -36.15 -12.54
C GLN A 441 -8.99 -35.83 -12.09
N ASN A 442 -8.58 -34.56 -12.14
CA ASN A 442 -7.24 -34.11 -11.79
C ASN A 442 -7.22 -33.13 -10.60
N SER A 443 -8.36 -32.92 -9.93
CA SER A 443 -8.44 -32.15 -8.70
C SER A 443 -7.95 -32.98 -7.51
N PRO A 444 -7.27 -32.37 -6.53
CA PRO A 444 -6.99 -33.02 -5.25
C PRO A 444 -8.32 -33.32 -4.52
N GLU A 445 -8.36 -34.37 -3.70
CA GLU A 445 -9.51 -34.66 -2.84
C GLU A 445 -9.56 -33.67 -1.67
N GLU A 446 -10.75 -33.41 -1.09
CA GLU A 446 -10.89 -32.49 0.06
C GLU A 446 -9.93 -32.84 1.22
N ASP A 447 -9.76 -34.13 1.50
CA ASP A 447 -8.90 -34.63 2.59
C ASP A 447 -7.40 -34.35 2.36
N ASP A 448 -6.99 -34.09 1.11
CA ASP A 448 -5.62 -33.70 0.76
C ASP A 448 -5.39 -32.17 0.90
N LEU A 449 -6.47 -31.40 1.10
CA LEU A 449 -6.43 -29.95 1.21
C LEU A 449 -6.37 -29.48 2.67
N PRO A 450 -5.65 -28.38 2.98
CA PRO A 450 -5.63 -27.86 4.33
C PRO A 450 -7.01 -27.35 4.78
N PRO A 451 -7.47 -27.67 6.00
CA PRO A 451 -8.84 -27.38 6.44
C PRO A 451 -9.09 -25.90 6.75
N GLU A 452 -8.06 -25.15 7.13
CA GLU A 452 -8.14 -23.74 7.48
C GLU A 452 -7.20 -22.93 6.59
N VAL A 453 -7.78 -22.22 5.63
CA VAL A 453 -7.07 -21.48 4.59
C VAL A 453 -7.35 -19.98 4.76
N TRP A 454 -6.37 -19.16 4.37
CA TRP A 454 -6.48 -17.71 4.22
C TRP A 454 -6.51 -16.89 5.51
N LYS A 455 -7.38 -17.21 6.47
CA LYS A 455 -7.53 -16.47 7.73
C LYS A 455 -7.91 -17.38 8.88
N ARG A 456 -7.57 -16.96 10.10
CA ARG A 456 -8.07 -17.57 11.34
C ARG A 456 -8.55 -16.50 12.31
N CYS A 457 -9.76 -16.68 12.83
CA CYS A 457 -10.28 -15.87 13.93
C CYS A 457 -10.28 -16.66 15.24
N GLY A 458 -10.12 -15.97 16.35
CA GLY A 458 -10.16 -16.54 17.70
C GLY A 458 -10.31 -15.45 18.75
N ASP A 459 -10.33 -15.88 20.01
CA ASP A 459 -10.53 -14.97 21.14
C ASP A 459 -9.21 -14.35 21.61
N SER A 460 -8.07 -14.98 21.30
CA SER A 460 -6.74 -14.52 21.69
C SER A 460 -5.65 -14.67 20.62
N VAL A 461 -4.49 -14.03 20.83
CA VAL A 461 -3.30 -14.26 20.00
C VAL A 461 -2.89 -15.73 20.08
N GLU A 462 -2.89 -16.32 21.28
CA GLU A 462 -2.52 -17.72 21.48
C GLU A 462 -3.43 -18.65 20.66
N ASP A 463 -4.73 -18.38 20.61
CA ASP A 463 -5.69 -19.18 19.82
C ASP A 463 -5.37 -19.14 18.33
N VAL A 464 -5.13 -17.95 17.77
CA VAL A 464 -4.87 -17.82 16.33
C VAL A 464 -3.48 -18.34 15.91
N LEU A 465 -2.55 -18.43 16.87
CA LEU A 465 -1.19 -18.95 16.65
C LEU A 465 -1.05 -20.46 16.93
N ARG A 466 -2.01 -21.09 17.62
CA ARG A 466 -1.95 -22.50 18.07
C ARG A 466 -1.70 -23.51 16.95
N LYS A 467 -2.27 -23.26 15.76
CA LYS A 467 -2.11 -24.12 14.59
C LYS A 467 -1.42 -23.35 13.44
N PRO A 468 -0.84 -24.03 12.45
CA PRO A 468 -0.41 -23.37 11.22
C PRO A 468 -1.60 -22.76 10.45
N LEU A 469 -1.37 -21.68 9.71
CA LEU A 469 -2.32 -21.10 8.76
C LEU A 469 -1.85 -21.42 7.34
N HIS A 470 -2.77 -21.85 6.46
CA HIS A 470 -2.42 -22.32 5.13
C HIS A 470 -2.88 -21.38 4.01
N PHE A 471 -2.14 -21.38 2.90
CA PHE A 471 -2.43 -20.57 1.71
C PHE A 471 -2.22 -21.39 0.44
N PHE A 472 -3.14 -21.31 -0.51
CA PHE A 472 -2.92 -21.85 -1.84
C PHE A 472 -2.16 -20.88 -2.74
N LEU A 473 -1.28 -21.44 -3.55
CA LEU A 473 -0.40 -20.71 -4.46
C LEU A 473 -0.46 -21.33 -5.86
N PHE A 474 -0.81 -20.54 -6.87
CA PHE A 474 -0.44 -20.84 -8.25
C PHE A 474 0.94 -20.24 -8.52
N LEU A 475 1.95 -21.10 -8.59
CA LEU A 475 3.33 -20.71 -8.88
C LEU A 475 3.67 -21.06 -10.33
N PRO A 476 4.29 -20.16 -11.12
CA PRO A 476 4.77 -20.54 -12.44
C PRO A 476 5.67 -21.78 -12.37
N LYS A 477 5.51 -22.70 -13.33
CA LYS A 477 6.22 -23.99 -13.35
C LYS A 477 7.72 -23.79 -13.11
N GLY A 478 8.26 -24.48 -12.11
CA GLY A 478 9.69 -24.44 -11.73
C GLY A 478 10.07 -23.39 -10.68
N ILE A 479 9.20 -22.44 -10.35
CA ILE A 479 9.47 -21.45 -9.29
C ILE A 479 9.54 -22.10 -7.92
N GLN A 480 8.68 -23.08 -7.65
CA GLN A 480 8.71 -23.83 -6.38
C GLN A 480 10.06 -24.53 -6.15
N ALA A 481 10.63 -25.16 -7.19
CA ALA A 481 11.93 -25.80 -7.11
C ALA A 481 13.06 -24.78 -6.86
N LYS A 482 12.93 -23.58 -7.44
CA LYS A 482 13.88 -22.48 -7.25
C LYS A 482 13.82 -21.88 -5.85
N VAL A 483 12.60 -21.71 -5.29
CA VAL A 483 12.43 -21.32 -3.88
C VAL A 483 13.06 -22.38 -2.96
N ARG A 484 12.85 -23.67 -3.25
CA ARG A 484 13.49 -24.79 -2.53
C ARG A 484 15.01 -24.75 -2.54
N SER A 485 15.63 -24.41 -3.67
CA SER A 485 17.09 -24.32 -3.76
C SER A 485 17.66 -23.05 -3.11
N SER A 486 16.94 -21.94 -3.16
CA SER A 486 17.45 -20.62 -2.76
C SER A 486 17.13 -20.23 -1.31
N CYS A 487 15.99 -20.68 -0.78
CA CYS A 487 15.50 -20.35 0.56
C CYS A 487 14.98 -21.62 1.27
N PRO A 488 15.85 -22.54 1.70
CA PRO A 488 15.44 -23.84 2.25
C PRO A 488 14.50 -23.71 3.45
N SER A 489 14.73 -22.73 4.33
CA SER A 489 13.91 -22.43 5.52
C SER A 489 12.44 -22.15 5.17
N LEU A 490 12.19 -21.41 4.09
CA LEU A 490 10.85 -21.09 3.63
C LEU A 490 10.20 -22.26 2.88
N ALA A 491 11.03 -23.07 2.23
CA ALA A 491 10.58 -24.09 1.30
C ALA A 491 10.17 -25.41 1.94
N GLU A 492 10.63 -25.69 3.16
CA GLU A 492 10.13 -26.78 4.02
C GLU A 492 8.63 -26.67 4.29
N HIS A 493 8.07 -25.47 4.13
CA HIS A 493 6.67 -25.17 4.37
C HIS A 493 5.82 -25.08 3.09
N ILE A 494 6.39 -25.43 1.92
CA ILE A 494 5.70 -25.41 0.63
C ILE A 494 5.48 -26.84 0.15
N GLU A 495 4.23 -27.24 0.05
CA GLU A 495 3.80 -28.54 -0.46
C GLU A 495 3.23 -28.39 -1.88
N LEU A 496 3.56 -29.33 -2.76
CA LEU A 496 3.09 -29.37 -4.14
C LEU A 496 1.91 -30.33 -4.24
N HIS A 497 0.75 -29.82 -4.63
CA HIS A 497 -0.47 -30.62 -4.76
C HIS A 497 -0.68 -31.10 -6.19
N VAL A 498 -0.58 -30.18 -7.16
CA VAL A 498 -0.84 -30.50 -8.57
C VAL A 498 0.24 -29.90 -9.45
N ARG A 499 0.78 -30.70 -10.37
CA ARG A 499 1.80 -30.26 -11.33
C ARG A 499 1.18 -29.42 -12.44
N GLY A 500 1.90 -28.38 -12.85
CA GLY A 500 1.35 -27.29 -13.65
C GLY A 500 1.05 -27.55 -15.11
N GLU A 501 1.17 -28.78 -15.57
CA GLU A 501 0.72 -29.19 -16.91
C GLU A 501 -0.81 -29.11 -17.07
N LEU A 502 -1.54 -28.96 -15.95
CA LEU A 502 -2.99 -28.87 -15.90
C LEU A 502 -3.52 -27.42 -15.82
N PHE A 503 -2.71 -26.47 -15.33
CA PHE A 503 -3.09 -25.07 -15.18
C PHE A 503 -2.35 -24.23 -16.20
N VAL A 504 -2.96 -24.00 -17.36
CA VAL A 504 -2.38 -23.18 -18.44
C VAL A 504 -3.26 -21.96 -18.69
N ASP A 505 -2.67 -20.77 -18.65
CA ASP A 505 -3.40 -19.55 -19.03
C ASP A 505 -3.44 -19.34 -20.56
N MET A 506 -4.20 -18.36 -21.04
CA MET A 506 -4.31 -18.07 -22.48
C MET A 506 -2.99 -17.67 -23.15
N ASP A 507 -1.98 -17.23 -22.37
CA ASP A 507 -0.65 -16.90 -22.87
C ASP A 507 0.29 -18.13 -22.86
N GLY A 508 -0.22 -19.32 -22.51
CA GLY A 508 0.52 -20.58 -22.51
C GLY A 508 1.42 -20.77 -21.29
N VAL A 509 1.24 -19.98 -20.23
CA VAL A 509 2.02 -20.11 -18.99
C VAL A 509 1.42 -21.22 -18.13
N ALA A 510 2.26 -22.17 -17.72
CA ALA A 510 1.92 -23.31 -16.87
C ALA A 510 2.16 -22.99 -15.38
N PHE A 511 1.27 -23.44 -14.48
CA PHE A 511 1.34 -23.14 -13.04
C PHE A 511 1.22 -24.38 -12.16
N ASP A 512 2.17 -24.60 -11.27
CA ASP A 512 2.06 -25.58 -10.19
C ASP A 512 1.09 -25.06 -9.10
N LEU A 513 0.17 -25.90 -8.65
CA LEU A 513 -0.65 -25.63 -7.47
C LEU A 513 0.07 -26.14 -6.23
N CYS A 514 0.39 -25.21 -5.34
CA CYS A 514 1.07 -25.49 -4.08
C CYS A 514 0.23 -25.00 -2.89
N SER A 515 0.53 -25.52 -1.70
CA SER A 515 0.12 -24.89 -0.44
C SER A 515 1.33 -24.41 0.34
N TRP A 516 1.21 -23.28 1.00
CA TRP A 516 2.20 -22.72 1.90
C TRP A 516 1.63 -22.65 3.32
N SER A 517 2.35 -23.23 4.27
CA SER A 517 1.97 -23.32 5.68
C SER A 517 2.77 -22.35 6.54
N GLN A 518 2.12 -21.44 7.26
CA GLN A 518 2.77 -20.53 8.20
C GLN A 518 2.50 -20.94 9.65
N THR A 519 3.54 -21.33 10.37
CA THR A 519 3.51 -21.51 11.83
C THR A 519 3.52 -20.15 12.53
N SER A 520 3.48 -20.11 13.87
CA SER A 520 3.61 -18.87 14.66
C SER A 520 4.94 -18.15 14.44
N ILE A 521 6.00 -18.90 14.12
CA ILE A 521 7.33 -18.35 13.82
C ILE A 521 7.47 -18.04 12.32
N GLY A 522 6.98 -18.94 11.47
CA GLY A 522 7.08 -18.81 10.00
C GLY A 522 6.14 -17.76 9.38
N MET A 523 5.34 -17.06 10.19
CA MET A 523 4.48 -15.96 9.72
C MET A 523 5.20 -14.63 9.57
N TRP A 524 6.32 -14.46 10.29
CA TRP A 524 7.08 -13.23 10.28
C TRP A 524 7.94 -13.18 9.02
N GLN A 525 7.64 -12.21 8.15
CA GLN A 525 8.49 -11.94 7.00
C GLN A 525 9.86 -11.43 7.51
N PRO A 526 10.97 -12.13 7.19
CA PRO A 526 12.30 -11.75 7.67
C PRO A 526 12.75 -10.40 7.13
N ALA A 527 13.63 -9.71 7.85
CA ALA A 527 14.26 -8.47 7.39
C ALA A 527 15.38 -8.70 6.35
N THR A 528 15.90 -9.93 6.23
CA THR A 528 16.98 -10.28 5.30
C THR A 528 16.51 -10.28 3.85
N LYS A 529 17.19 -9.56 2.95
CA LYS A 529 16.73 -9.29 1.57
C LYS A 529 16.28 -10.55 0.79
N THR A 530 17.06 -11.64 0.78
CA THR A 530 16.71 -12.84 -0.02
C THR A 530 15.44 -13.53 0.49
N ASP A 531 15.40 -13.86 1.78
CA ASP A 531 14.24 -14.53 2.38
C ASP A 531 13.01 -13.62 2.42
N SER A 532 13.21 -12.31 2.62
CA SER A 532 12.14 -11.30 2.50
C SER A 532 11.51 -11.33 1.10
N ASN A 533 12.32 -11.32 0.04
CA ASN A 533 11.84 -11.31 -1.33
C ASN A 533 11.11 -12.61 -1.69
N ALA A 534 11.61 -13.75 -1.23
CA ALA A 534 10.94 -15.04 -1.41
C ALA A 534 9.61 -15.09 -0.65
N HIS A 535 9.59 -14.60 0.59
CA HIS A 535 8.37 -14.50 1.39
C HIS A 535 7.34 -13.57 0.75
N ASP A 536 7.76 -12.42 0.23
CA ASP A 536 6.94 -11.50 -0.55
C ASP A 536 6.37 -12.19 -1.78
N LEU A 537 7.19 -12.88 -2.59
CA LEU A 537 6.72 -13.65 -3.74
C LEU A 537 5.61 -14.64 -3.37
N LEU A 538 5.77 -15.40 -2.28
CA LEU A 538 4.75 -16.36 -1.83
C LEU A 538 3.49 -15.64 -1.33
N ARG A 539 3.65 -14.57 -0.55
CA ARG A 539 2.55 -13.73 -0.08
C ARG A 539 1.72 -13.21 -1.24
N PHE A 540 2.37 -12.62 -2.24
CA PHE A 540 1.68 -12.08 -3.40
C PHE A 540 1.06 -13.18 -4.24
N SER A 541 1.75 -14.31 -4.40
CA SER A 541 1.17 -15.47 -5.07
C SER A 541 -0.09 -15.95 -4.38
N ALA A 542 -0.13 -15.99 -3.04
CA ALA A 542 -1.32 -16.36 -2.28
C ALA A 542 -2.47 -15.36 -2.48
N ILE A 543 -2.20 -14.06 -2.37
CA ILE A 543 -3.22 -13.03 -2.53
C ILE A 543 -3.79 -13.05 -3.94
N MET A 544 -2.92 -13.16 -4.94
CA MET A 544 -3.31 -13.30 -6.34
C MET A 544 -4.12 -14.57 -6.58
N THR A 545 -3.71 -15.69 -5.99
CA THR A 545 -4.40 -16.98 -6.14
C THR A 545 -5.80 -16.89 -5.56
N ASN A 546 -5.96 -16.43 -4.32
CA ASN A 546 -7.25 -16.25 -3.69
C ASN A 546 -8.18 -15.33 -4.49
N TRP A 547 -7.66 -14.20 -4.98
CA TRP A 547 -8.43 -13.29 -5.84
C TRP A 547 -8.88 -13.95 -7.15
N THR A 548 -7.97 -14.69 -7.79
CA THR A 548 -8.24 -15.35 -9.08
C THR A 548 -9.27 -16.46 -8.93
N MET A 549 -9.18 -17.22 -7.84
CA MET A 549 -10.07 -18.33 -7.55
C MET A 549 -11.49 -17.85 -7.30
N HIS A 550 -11.65 -16.78 -6.53
CA HIS A 550 -12.94 -16.12 -6.39
C HIS A 550 -13.53 -15.73 -7.76
N ARG A 551 -12.74 -15.22 -8.71
CA ARG A 551 -13.26 -14.92 -10.06
C ARG A 551 -13.75 -16.17 -10.79
N VAL A 552 -13.03 -17.28 -10.67
CA VAL A 552 -13.43 -18.56 -11.28
C VAL A 552 -14.73 -19.08 -10.67
N GLU A 553 -14.86 -19.00 -9.35
CA GLU A 553 -16.09 -19.35 -8.62
C GLU A 553 -17.31 -18.59 -9.16
N TYR A 554 -17.15 -17.28 -9.45
CA TYR A 554 -18.21 -16.46 -10.08
C TYR A 554 -18.34 -16.65 -11.61
N GLY A 555 -17.73 -17.69 -12.18
CA GLY A 555 -17.89 -18.10 -13.57
C GLY A 555 -16.86 -17.56 -14.56
N ALA A 556 -15.81 -16.88 -14.10
CA ALA A 556 -14.72 -16.48 -14.98
C ALA A 556 -13.90 -17.70 -15.44
N ARG A 557 -13.49 -17.71 -16.70
CA ARG A 557 -12.64 -18.80 -17.23
C ARG A 557 -11.19 -18.55 -16.85
N TRP A 558 -10.56 -19.47 -16.11
CA TRP A 558 -9.14 -19.41 -15.72
C TRP A 558 -8.22 -18.93 -16.84
N GLN A 559 -8.33 -19.55 -18.02
CA GLN A 559 -7.51 -19.22 -19.19
C GLN A 559 -7.58 -17.73 -19.56
N GLN A 560 -8.76 -17.11 -19.46
CA GLN A 560 -8.99 -15.72 -19.83
C GLN A 560 -8.46 -14.72 -18.80
N LEU A 561 -8.17 -15.16 -17.57
CA LEU A 561 -7.65 -14.32 -16.50
C LEU A 561 -6.16 -13.97 -16.69
N ARG A 562 -5.43 -14.67 -17.57
CA ARG A 562 -4.02 -14.40 -17.92
C ARG A 562 -3.13 -14.24 -16.69
N PHE A 563 -3.29 -15.16 -15.74
CA PHE A 563 -2.66 -15.11 -14.41
C PHE A 563 -1.14 -14.88 -14.48
N GLY A 564 -0.46 -15.46 -15.47
CA GLY A 564 0.99 -15.31 -15.64
C GLY A 564 1.42 -13.89 -15.94
N ARG A 565 0.68 -13.20 -16.81
CA ARG A 565 0.93 -11.79 -17.12
C ARG A 565 0.70 -10.92 -15.88
N LEU A 566 -0.33 -11.23 -15.08
CA LEU A 566 -0.61 -10.50 -13.84
C LEU A 566 0.51 -10.69 -12.82
N MET A 567 0.98 -11.92 -12.64
CA MET A 567 2.07 -12.24 -11.72
C MET A 567 3.37 -11.57 -12.16
N ALA A 568 3.70 -11.65 -13.45
CA ALA A 568 4.91 -11.03 -14.00
C ALA A 568 4.91 -9.51 -13.80
N ARG A 569 3.79 -8.83 -14.07
CA ARG A 569 3.64 -7.38 -13.82
C ARG A 569 3.89 -7.03 -12.36
N TYR A 570 3.33 -7.82 -11.47
CA TYR A 570 3.50 -7.63 -10.04
C TYR A 570 4.96 -7.71 -9.63
N LEU A 571 5.65 -8.76 -10.10
CA LEU A 571 7.03 -9.05 -9.74
C LEU A 571 8.03 -8.07 -10.38
N VAL A 572 7.74 -7.55 -11.57
CA VAL A 572 8.54 -6.49 -12.20
C VAL A 572 8.35 -5.13 -11.51
N GLY A 573 7.14 -4.85 -11.02
CA GLY A 573 6.83 -3.61 -10.29
C GLY A 573 7.31 -3.61 -8.83
N HIS A 574 7.60 -4.79 -8.27
CA HIS A 574 8.00 -4.95 -6.87
C HIS A 574 9.49 -4.72 -6.64
N GLY A 575 9.82 -3.56 -6.09
CA GLY A 575 11.16 -3.23 -5.60
C GLY A 575 11.37 -1.73 -5.55
N ASN A 576 11.89 -1.22 -4.44
CA ASN A 576 12.32 0.17 -4.36
C ASN A 576 13.42 0.42 -5.40
N ALA A 577 13.37 1.56 -6.08
CA ALA A 577 14.49 2.02 -6.87
C ALA A 577 15.75 2.07 -5.99
N GLN A 578 16.93 1.81 -6.57
CA GLN A 578 18.19 1.90 -5.84
C GLN A 578 18.76 3.31 -5.88
N THR A 579 18.39 4.10 -6.89
CA THR A 579 18.83 5.48 -7.11
C THR A 579 17.69 6.34 -7.63
N SER A 580 17.77 7.67 -7.45
CA SER A 580 16.81 8.62 -8.02
C SER A 580 16.70 8.49 -9.54
N ALA A 581 17.83 8.32 -10.23
CA ALA A 581 17.85 8.15 -11.67
C ALA A 581 17.08 6.90 -12.13
N GLU A 582 17.13 5.82 -11.35
CA GLU A 582 16.35 4.61 -11.63
C GLU A 582 14.85 4.83 -11.40
N ASP A 583 14.45 5.55 -10.34
CA ASP A 583 13.04 5.87 -10.12
C ASP A 583 12.50 6.76 -11.25
N ASP A 584 13.26 7.79 -11.64
CA ASP A 584 12.91 8.68 -12.75
C ASP A 584 12.81 7.92 -14.08
N GLU A 585 13.72 6.99 -14.38
CA GLU A 585 13.66 6.14 -15.57
C GLU A 585 12.39 5.27 -15.56
N ARG A 586 12.09 4.62 -14.44
CA ARG A 586 10.90 3.77 -14.28
C ARG A 586 9.61 4.60 -14.36
N LEU A 587 9.58 5.79 -13.77
CA LEU A 587 8.45 6.70 -13.84
C LEU A 587 8.25 7.21 -15.27
N CYS A 588 9.33 7.59 -15.96
CA CYS A 588 9.28 8.00 -17.36
C CYS A 588 8.73 6.88 -18.25
N ALA A 589 9.19 5.64 -18.07
CA ALA A 589 8.66 4.48 -18.79
C ALA A 589 7.16 4.27 -18.53
N TRP A 590 6.72 4.42 -17.27
CA TRP A 590 5.30 4.34 -16.91
C TRP A 590 4.46 5.47 -17.56
N ILE A 591 5.02 6.66 -17.70
CA ILE A 591 4.37 7.81 -18.36
C ILE A 591 4.22 7.57 -19.86
N THR A 592 5.28 7.09 -20.51
CA THR A 592 5.33 6.97 -21.98
C THR A 592 4.61 5.74 -22.51
N GLY A 593 4.49 4.67 -21.70
CA GLY A 593 3.73 3.46 -22.04
C GLY A 593 4.62 2.31 -22.44
#